data_AF-A0A527HHW5-F1
#
_entry.id   AF-A0A527HHW5-F1
#
_cell.length_a   1.000
_cell.length_b   1.000
_cell.length_c   1.000
_cell.angle_alpha   90.00
_cell.angle_beta   90.00
_cell.angle_gamma   90.00
#
_symmetry.space_group_name_H-M   'P 1'
#
loop_
_entity.id
_entity.type
_entity.pdbx_description
1 polymer ?
#
loop_
_entity_poly.entity_id
_entity_poly.type
_entity_poly.pdbx_seq_one_letter_code
_entity_poly.pdbx_strand_id
1 'polypeptide(L)'
;MIRVGRPSQESVPEKTPRDAAGRSLLTPVSSMRSFWGLMRAYWVSDRWKEAWTLTLVIAVLTALSSKAGVWFAEASGELVNSIAFFHDAANTTPLRSLLINAGVLVLLVVLKDAGFTGVRNLVSATLHRKWRGWLDSRFNEALLDGNHTHFHAQHASTGSGAPAPDNIDQRVQESIKDMTGGAIGLAMGVLAVATSLFFVGQKLLENSVEVKGLEFLGSYGSAILAFLAVATYVPLNTWIAVKL
;
A
#
# COMPACT_ATOMS: atom_id res chain seq x y z
N MET A 1 0.71 -29.24 -86.71
CA MET A 1 0.90 -27.90 -86.09
C MET A 1 -0.10 -27.78 -84.94
N ILE A 2 0.34 -28.02 -83.70
CA ILE A 2 -0.53 -28.00 -82.51
C ILE A 2 -0.11 -26.78 -81.68
N ARG A 3 -0.99 -25.79 -81.58
CA ARG A 3 -0.81 -24.57 -80.80
C ARG A 3 -1.18 -24.87 -79.34
N VAL A 4 -0.18 -25.08 -78.49
CA VAL A 4 -0.33 -25.20 -77.04
C VAL A 4 -0.55 -23.80 -76.47
N GLY A 5 -1.75 -23.53 -75.95
CA GLY A 5 -2.06 -22.31 -75.20
C GLY A 5 -1.38 -22.34 -73.83
N ARG A 6 -0.66 -21.28 -73.47
CA ARG A 6 -0.15 -21.08 -72.11
C ARG A 6 -1.32 -20.83 -71.16
N PRO A 7 -1.34 -21.42 -69.95
CA PRO A 7 -2.23 -20.97 -68.90
C PRO A 7 -1.81 -19.56 -68.47
N SER A 8 -2.77 -18.64 -68.46
CA SER A 8 -2.65 -17.30 -67.88
C SER A 8 -2.30 -17.44 -66.40
N GLN A 9 -1.12 -16.94 -66.01
CA GLN A 9 -0.79 -16.72 -64.61
C GLN A 9 -1.78 -15.68 -64.06
N GLU A 10 -2.77 -16.17 -63.34
CA GLU A 10 -3.60 -15.34 -62.48
C GLU A 10 -2.66 -14.80 -61.39
N SER A 11 -2.32 -13.52 -61.50
CA SER A 11 -1.50 -12.82 -60.53
C SER A 11 -2.23 -12.85 -59.19
N VAL A 12 -1.77 -13.70 -58.28
CA VAL A 12 -2.12 -13.62 -56.85
C VAL A 12 -1.88 -12.17 -56.44
N PRO A 13 -2.88 -11.44 -55.92
CA PRO A 13 -2.69 -10.06 -55.54
C PRO A 13 -1.61 -10.02 -54.46
N GLU A 14 -0.47 -9.43 -54.83
CA GLU A 14 0.64 -9.15 -53.93
C GLU A 14 0.12 -8.20 -52.86
N LYS A 15 -0.19 -8.78 -51.69
CA LYS A 15 -0.69 -8.04 -50.54
C LYS A 15 0.39 -7.04 -50.15
N THR A 16 0.15 -5.78 -50.50
CA THR A 16 1.09 -4.69 -50.34
C THR A 16 1.54 -4.63 -48.87
N PRO A 17 2.84 -4.45 -48.55
CA PRO A 17 3.32 -4.42 -47.16
C PRO A 17 2.70 -3.31 -46.29
N ARG A 18 1.96 -2.39 -46.92
CA ARG A 18 1.30 -1.25 -46.27
C ARG A 18 0.07 -1.63 -45.44
N ASP A 19 -0.60 -2.76 -45.72
CA ASP A 19 -1.75 -3.19 -44.91
C ASP A 19 -1.36 -3.87 -43.59
N ALA A 20 -0.09 -4.26 -43.43
CA ALA A 20 0.44 -4.82 -42.18
C ALA A 20 0.95 -3.75 -41.20
N ALA A 21 1.09 -2.49 -41.65
CA ALA A 21 1.67 -1.39 -40.87
C ALA A 21 0.64 -0.64 -39.99
N GLY A 22 -0.58 -1.15 -39.86
CA GLY A 22 -1.72 -0.44 -39.24
C GLY A 22 -2.13 -0.87 -37.84
N ARG A 23 -1.49 -1.87 -37.24
CA ARG A 23 -1.67 -2.19 -35.82
C ARG A 23 -0.31 -2.39 -35.21
N SER A 24 0.21 -1.38 -34.53
CA SER A 24 1.10 -1.69 -33.41
C SER A 24 0.32 -2.69 -32.56
N LEU A 25 0.77 -3.95 -32.54
CA LEU A 25 0.26 -4.94 -31.61
C LEU A 25 0.68 -4.44 -30.23
N LEU A 26 -0.14 -3.57 -29.66
CA LEU A 26 0.06 -3.06 -28.32
C LEU A 26 -0.07 -4.27 -27.41
N THR A 27 1.07 -4.76 -26.94
CA THR A 27 1.09 -5.83 -25.95
C THR A 27 0.33 -5.35 -24.71
N PRO A 28 -0.26 -6.27 -23.91
CA PRO A 28 -1.01 -5.90 -22.71
C PRO A 28 -0.24 -5.02 -21.73
N VAL A 29 1.08 -5.03 -21.80
CA VAL A 29 2.01 -4.27 -20.94
C VAL A 29 2.52 -2.96 -21.56
N SER A 30 2.09 -2.61 -22.77
CA SER A 30 2.56 -1.39 -23.46
C SER A 30 2.28 -0.10 -22.68
N SER A 31 1.17 -0.05 -21.93
CA SER A 31 0.80 1.04 -21.02
C SER A 31 1.57 1.01 -19.68
N MET A 32 2.25 -0.09 -19.36
CA MET A 32 2.97 -0.32 -18.10
C MET A 32 4.46 0.06 -18.16
N ARG A 33 4.89 0.72 -19.24
CA ARG A 33 6.29 1.13 -19.42
C ARG A 33 6.74 2.26 -18.48
N SER A 34 5.79 2.97 -17.86
CA SER A 34 6.07 3.98 -16.85
C SER A 34 5.73 3.45 -15.46
N PHE A 35 6.39 3.97 -14.43
CA PHE A 35 6.10 3.64 -13.03
C PHE A 35 4.61 3.79 -12.71
N TRP A 36 4.02 4.94 -13.06
CA TRP A 36 2.60 5.21 -12.81
C TRP A 36 1.66 4.32 -13.62
N GLY A 37 2.03 4.00 -14.86
CA GLY A 37 1.29 3.05 -15.68
C GLY A 37 1.24 1.67 -15.04
N LEU A 38 2.37 1.16 -14.57
CA LEU A 38 2.49 -0.12 -13.88
C LEU A 38 1.73 -0.15 -12.53
N MET A 39 1.87 0.90 -11.72
CA MET A 39 1.20 1.00 -10.41
C MET A 39 -0.31 1.07 -10.51
N ARG A 40 -0.85 1.78 -11.52
CA ARG A 40 -2.31 1.93 -11.68
C ARG A 40 -2.94 0.81 -12.50
N ALA A 41 -2.15 0.03 -13.23
CA ALA A 41 -2.63 -0.99 -14.17
C ALA A 41 -3.70 -1.91 -13.58
N TYR A 42 -3.48 -2.41 -12.35
CA TYR A 42 -4.44 -3.31 -11.69
C TYR A 42 -5.74 -2.62 -11.29
N TRP A 43 -5.67 -1.37 -10.81
CA TRP A 43 -6.83 -0.59 -10.36
C TRP A 43 -7.67 -0.01 -11.50
N VAL A 44 -7.17 -0.01 -12.74
CA VAL A 44 -7.91 0.40 -13.94
C VAL A 44 -8.28 -0.80 -14.83
N SER A 45 -7.85 -2.01 -14.44
CA SER A 45 -8.13 -3.25 -15.18
C SER A 45 -9.58 -3.72 -15.04
N ASP A 46 -9.89 -4.83 -15.70
CA ASP A 46 -11.16 -5.57 -15.54
C ASP A 46 -11.46 -5.95 -14.08
N ARG A 47 -10.42 -6.00 -13.23
CA ARG A 47 -10.52 -6.32 -11.78
C ARG A 47 -10.54 -5.07 -10.88
N TRP A 48 -10.79 -3.88 -11.43
CA TRP A 48 -10.78 -2.62 -10.66
C TRP A 48 -11.66 -2.68 -9.40
N LYS A 49 -12.86 -3.26 -9.49
CA LYS A 49 -13.78 -3.37 -8.33
C LYS A 49 -13.15 -4.11 -7.17
N GLU A 50 -12.49 -5.23 -7.46
CA GLU A 50 -11.79 -6.05 -6.48
C GLU A 50 -10.60 -5.29 -5.87
N ALA A 51 -9.81 -4.62 -6.71
CA ALA A 51 -8.69 -3.81 -6.28
C ALA A 51 -9.12 -2.70 -5.32
N TRP A 52 -10.10 -1.88 -5.73
CA TRP A 52 -10.60 -0.76 -4.92
C TRP A 52 -11.31 -1.20 -3.65
N THR A 53 -12.06 -2.32 -3.68
CA THR A 53 -12.72 -2.84 -2.48
C THR A 53 -11.70 -3.26 -1.44
N LEU A 54 -10.68 -4.02 -1.83
CA LEU A 54 -9.61 -4.43 -0.91
C LEU A 54 -8.83 -3.22 -0.38
N THR A 55 -8.50 -2.26 -1.25
CA THR A 55 -7.84 -1.01 -0.83
C THR A 55 -8.67 -0.22 0.17
N LEU A 56 -9.97 -0.08 -0.06
CA LEU A 56 -10.88 0.64 0.85
C LEU A 56 -10.97 -0.06 2.21
N VAL A 57 -11.11 -1.38 2.24
CA VAL A 57 -11.15 -2.15 3.48
C VAL A 57 -9.84 -2.00 4.27
N ILE A 58 -8.69 -2.09 3.59
CA ILE A 58 -7.39 -1.84 4.24
C ILE A 58 -7.33 -0.42 4.81
N ALA A 59 -7.82 0.57 4.06
CA ALA A 59 -7.79 1.96 4.49
C ALA A 59 -8.65 2.19 5.74
N VAL A 60 -9.88 1.65 5.74
CA VAL A 60 -10.79 1.72 6.89
C VAL A 60 -10.19 1.03 8.11
N LEU A 61 -9.67 -0.19 7.96
CA LEU A 61 -9.07 -0.92 9.09
C LEU A 61 -7.80 -0.23 9.61
N THR A 62 -7.03 0.41 8.74
CA THR A 62 -5.87 1.23 9.13
C THR A 62 -6.32 2.43 9.96
N ALA A 63 -7.34 3.16 9.51
CA ALA A 63 -7.91 4.28 10.26
C ALA A 63 -8.51 3.85 11.61
N LEU A 64 -9.26 2.74 11.65
CA LEU A 64 -9.80 2.17 12.88
C LEU A 64 -8.70 1.76 13.86
N SER A 65 -7.63 1.14 13.37
CA SER A 65 -6.46 0.81 14.18
C SER A 65 -5.81 2.06 14.79
N SER A 66 -5.68 3.15 14.01
CA SER A 66 -5.17 4.43 14.51
C SER A 66 -6.09 5.05 15.56
N LYS A 67 -7.42 5.06 15.33
CA LYS A 67 -8.39 5.57 16.31
C LYS A 67 -8.42 4.75 17.59
N ALA A 68 -8.29 3.43 17.50
CA ALA A 68 -8.17 2.55 18.66
C ALA A 68 -6.92 2.87 19.49
N GLY A 69 -5.84 3.35 18.87
CA GLY A 69 -4.67 3.88 19.58
C GLY A 69 -4.99 5.08 20.46
N VAL A 70 -5.87 5.98 20.00
CA VAL A 70 -6.33 7.12 20.82
C VAL A 70 -7.19 6.64 21.99
N TRP A 71 -8.16 5.77 21.74
CA TRP A 71 -8.97 5.19 22.82
C TRP A 71 -8.14 4.43 23.84
N PHE A 72 -7.10 3.72 23.38
CA PHE A 72 -6.17 3.05 24.27
C PHE A 72 -5.42 4.04 25.17
N ALA A 73 -4.97 5.17 24.62
CA ALA A 73 -4.32 6.22 25.41
C ALA A 73 -5.26 6.84 26.45
N GLU A 74 -6.51 7.13 26.07
CA GLU A 74 -7.54 7.64 26.98
C GLU A 74 -7.84 6.64 28.11
N ALA A 75 -8.14 5.39 27.77
CA ALA A 75 -8.40 4.32 28.73
C ALA A 75 -7.19 4.04 29.64
N SER A 76 -5.96 4.23 29.12
CA SER A 76 -4.73 4.11 29.93
C SER A 76 -4.67 5.21 30.99
N GLY A 77 -5.04 6.44 30.63
CA GLY A 77 -5.17 7.55 31.57
C GLY A 77 -6.21 7.26 32.66
N GLU A 78 -7.37 6.71 32.29
CA GLU A 78 -8.42 6.32 33.23
C GLU A 78 -7.98 5.20 34.19
N LEU A 79 -7.23 4.21 33.68
CA LEU A 79 -6.65 3.18 34.54
C LEU A 79 -5.66 3.79 35.54
N VAL A 80 -4.73 4.62 35.08
CA VAL A 80 -3.75 5.29 35.95
C VAL A 80 -4.47 6.14 37.01
N ASN A 81 -5.52 6.87 36.63
CA ASN A 81 -6.34 7.63 37.56
C ASN A 81 -6.99 6.74 38.62
N SER A 82 -7.54 5.59 38.22
CA SER A 82 -8.16 4.64 39.16
C SER A 82 -7.17 4.03 40.17
N ILE A 83 -5.89 3.88 39.78
CA ILE A 83 -4.82 3.43 40.66
C ILE A 83 -4.45 4.56 41.64
N ALA A 84 -4.27 5.78 41.14
CA ALA A 84 -3.89 6.92 41.97
C ALA A 84 -4.93 7.23 43.06
N PHE A 85 -6.22 7.16 42.70
CA PHE A 85 -7.35 7.42 43.61
C PHE A 85 -7.94 6.15 44.24
N PHE A 86 -7.17 5.06 44.27
CA PHE A 86 -7.65 3.79 44.82
C PHE A 86 -7.98 3.87 46.32
N HIS A 87 -7.20 4.64 47.08
CA HIS A 87 -7.37 4.81 48.53
C HIS A 87 -8.06 6.13 48.92
N ASP A 88 -8.63 6.86 47.94
CA ASP A 88 -9.33 8.11 48.24
C ASP A 88 -10.64 7.83 48.98
N ALA A 89 -10.89 8.56 50.08
CA ALA A 89 -12.10 8.44 50.89
C ALA A 89 -13.38 8.81 50.12
N ALA A 90 -13.28 9.60 49.04
CA ALA A 90 -14.38 9.91 48.15
C ALA A 90 -14.71 8.77 47.15
N ASN A 91 -13.81 7.80 46.98
CA ASN A 91 -13.99 6.70 46.04
C ASN A 91 -14.72 5.53 46.72
N THR A 92 -16.02 5.41 46.47
CA THR A 92 -16.87 4.41 47.11
C THR A 92 -16.77 3.01 46.49
N THR A 93 -16.16 2.86 45.30
CA THR A 93 -16.02 1.57 44.61
C THR A 93 -14.67 1.39 43.89
N PRO A 94 -13.53 1.48 44.60
CA PRO A 94 -12.20 1.55 43.97
C PRO A 94 -11.82 0.31 43.16
N LEU A 95 -12.08 -0.89 43.71
CA LEU A 95 -11.77 -2.16 43.03
C LEU A 95 -12.60 -2.35 41.75
N ARG A 96 -13.87 -1.93 41.75
CA ARG A 96 -14.73 -2.02 40.56
C ARG A 96 -14.22 -1.11 39.44
N SER A 97 -13.90 0.14 39.76
CA SER A 97 -13.38 1.11 38.78
C SER A 97 -12.05 0.65 38.19
N LEU A 98 -11.14 0.14 39.03
CA LEU A 98 -9.87 -0.43 38.60
C LEU A 98 -10.06 -1.61 37.62
N LEU A 99 -10.89 -2.58 37.98
CA LEU A 99 -11.13 -3.77 37.15
C LEU A 99 -11.83 -3.43 35.82
N ILE A 100 -12.77 -2.48 35.82
CA ILE A 100 -13.43 -2.03 34.60
C ILE A 100 -12.41 -1.37 33.66
N ASN A 101 -11.61 -0.43 34.15
CA ASN A 101 -10.63 0.29 33.33
C ASN A 101 -9.55 -0.67 32.78
N ALA A 102 -9.10 -1.61 33.61
CA ALA A 102 -8.18 -2.65 33.16
C ALA A 102 -8.82 -3.57 32.10
N GLY A 103 -10.08 -3.99 32.30
CA GLY A 103 -10.82 -4.81 31.35
C GLY A 103 -11.05 -4.10 30.01
N VAL A 104 -11.36 -2.80 30.03
CA VAL A 104 -11.49 -1.97 28.83
C VAL A 104 -10.18 -1.92 28.05
N LEU A 105 -9.05 -1.75 28.73
CA LEU A 105 -7.73 -1.77 28.06
C LEU A 105 -7.43 -3.10 27.40
N VAL A 106 -7.67 -4.22 28.08
CA VAL A 106 -7.51 -5.56 27.50
C VAL A 106 -8.40 -5.72 26.28
N LEU A 107 -9.66 -5.31 26.37
CA LEU A 107 -10.60 -5.35 25.25
C LEU A 107 -10.11 -4.52 24.06
N LEU A 108 -9.60 -3.30 24.30
CA LEU A 108 -9.08 -2.42 23.26
C LEU A 108 -7.84 -3.02 22.57
N VAL A 109 -6.93 -3.65 23.32
CA VAL A 109 -5.77 -4.33 22.75
C VAL A 109 -6.20 -5.48 21.87
N VAL A 110 -7.10 -6.35 22.35
CA VAL A 110 -7.61 -7.48 21.56
C VAL A 110 -8.31 -6.99 20.29
N LEU A 111 -9.18 -5.97 20.41
CA LEU A 111 -9.90 -5.40 19.29
C LEU A 111 -8.95 -4.78 18.25
N LYS A 112 -7.94 -4.04 18.70
CA LYS A 112 -6.96 -3.38 17.83
C LYS A 112 -6.02 -4.37 17.16
N ASP A 113 -5.37 -5.23 17.93
CA ASP A 113 -4.26 -6.05 17.44
C ASP A 113 -4.77 -7.33 16.76
N ALA A 114 -5.68 -8.07 17.41
CA ALA A 114 -6.23 -9.28 16.82
C ALA A 114 -7.35 -8.96 15.81
N GLY A 115 -8.21 -7.99 16.13
CA GLY A 115 -9.32 -7.59 15.26
C GLY A 115 -8.86 -6.78 14.05
N PHE A 116 -8.59 -5.49 14.24
CA PHE A 116 -8.32 -4.58 13.12
C PHE A 116 -7.01 -4.91 12.40
N THR A 117 -5.91 -5.05 13.14
CA THR A 117 -4.58 -5.29 12.54
C THR A 117 -4.51 -6.67 11.90
N GLY A 118 -5.01 -7.71 12.58
CA GLY A 118 -5.08 -9.06 12.04
C GLY A 118 -5.86 -9.14 10.72
N VAL A 119 -7.11 -8.65 10.71
CA VAL A 119 -7.95 -8.67 9.51
C VAL A 119 -7.33 -7.82 8.39
N ARG A 120 -6.80 -6.64 8.71
CA ARG A 120 -6.13 -5.77 7.72
C ARG A 120 -4.96 -6.50 7.06
N ASN A 121 -4.14 -7.22 7.83
CA ASN A 121 -3.00 -7.96 7.30
C ASN A 121 -3.47 -9.09 6.35
N LEU A 122 -4.57 -9.79 6.67
CA LEU A 122 -5.15 -10.80 5.78
C LEU A 122 -5.67 -10.20 4.47
N VAL A 123 -6.37 -9.06 4.55
CA VAL A 123 -6.89 -8.34 3.36
C VAL A 123 -5.73 -7.81 2.52
N SER A 124 -4.68 -7.27 3.15
CA SER A 124 -3.46 -6.79 2.49
C SER A 124 -2.70 -7.91 1.78
N ALA A 125 -2.50 -9.07 2.44
CA ALA A 125 -1.90 -10.25 1.82
C ALA A 125 -2.75 -10.76 0.64
N THR A 126 -4.08 -10.68 0.75
CA THR A 126 -5.00 -11.05 -0.34
C THR A 126 -4.86 -10.11 -1.54
N LEU A 127 -4.80 -8.80 -1.30
CA LEU A 127 -4.55 -7.81 -2.34
C LEU A 127 -3.20 -8.04 -3.02
N HIS A 128 -2.14 -8.26 -2.24
CA HIS A 128 -0.80 -8.56 -2.75
C HIS A 128 -0.81 -9.78 -3.68
N ARG A 129 -1.38 -10.90 -3.23
CA ARG A 129 -1.46 -12.12 -4.04
C ARG A 129 -2.22 -11.91 -5.35
N LYS A 130 -3.36 -11.21 -5.30
CA LYS A 130 -4.22 -10.99 -6.47
C LYS A 130 -3.60 -10.02 -7.47
N TRP A 131 -3.02 -8.93 -6.97
CA TRP A 131 -2.32 -7.95 -7.81
C TRP A 131 -1.10 -8.58 -8.49
N ARG A 132 -0.27 -9.31 -7.72
CA ARG A 132 0.88 -10.05 -8.27
C ARG A 132 0.44 -11.03 -9.35
N GLY A 133 -0.52 -11.90 -9.06
CA GLY A 133 -1.00 -12.90 -10.02
C GLY A 133 -1.58 -12.28 -11.30
N TRP A 134 -2.21 -11.11 -11.21
CA TRP A 134 -2.68 -10.38 -12.39
C TRP A 134 -1.56 -9.76 -13.21
N LEU A 135 -0.54 -9.19 -12.57
CA LEU A 135 0.64 -8.66 -13.29
C LEU A 135 1.43 -9.79 -13.96
N ASP A 136 1.66 -10.89 -13.25
CA ASP A 136 2.35 -12.07 -13.77
C ASP A 136 1.66 -12.59 -15.05
N SER A 137 0.32 -12.64 -15.08
CA SER A 137 -0.40 -13.09 -16.28
C SER A 137 -0.22 -12.13 -17.47
N ARG A 138 -0.23 -10.82 -17.23
CA ARG A 138 -0.05 -9.81 -18.30
C ARG A 138 1.37 -9.80 -18.87
N PHE A 139 2.38 -9.94 -18.01
CA PHE A 139 3.76 -10.06 -18.48
C PHE A 139 4.02 -11.39 -19.18
N ASN A 140 3.43 -12.49 -18.70
CA ASN A 140 3.53 -13.79 -19.36
C ASN A 140 2.85 -13.78 -20.76
N GLU A 141 1.66 -13.20 -20.88
CA GLU A 141 0.98 -12.98 -22.17
C GLU A 141 1.86 -12.17 -23.13
N ALA A 142 2.54 -11.14 -22.65
CA ALA A 142 3.43 -10.32 -23.48
C ALA A 142 4.74 -11.03 -23.88
N LEU A 143 5.29 -11.87 -23.00
CA LEU A 143 6.51 -12.65 -23.29
C LEU A 143 6.25 -13.75 -24.32
N LEU A 144 5.09 -14.40 -24.24
CA LEU A 144 4.67 -15.49 -25.12
C LEU A 144 3.87 -15.00 -26.35
N ASP A 145 3.81 -13.69 -26.59
CA ASP A 145 3.11 -13.13 -27.73
C ASP A 145 3.70 -13.59 -29.07
N GLY A 146 2.89 -13.60 -30.12
CA GLY A 146 3.22 -14.13 -31.46
C GLY A 146 4.41 -13.49 -32.14
N ASN A 147 4.93 -12.38 -31.60
CA ASN A 147 6.18 -11.75 -32.00
C ASN A 147 7.45 -12.45 -31.44
N HIS A 148 7.31 -13.63 -30.84
CA HIS A 148 8.42 -14.43 -30.27
C HIS A 148 9.32 -13.61 -29.33
N THR A 149 8.70 -12.74 -28.51
CA THR A 149 9.42 -11.76 -27.69
C THR A 149 10.37 -12.44 -26.70
N HIS A 150 9.96 -13.59 -26.14
CA HIS A 150 10.83 -14.46 -25.36
C HIS A 150 12.10 -14.90 -26.11
N PHE A 151 11.97 -15.33 -27.37
CA PHE A 151 13.10 -15.77 -28.20
C PHE A 151 14.04 -14.60 -28.51
N HIS A 152 13.50 -13.44 -28.85
CA HIS A 152 14.29 -12.23 -29.08
C HIS A 152 15.02 -11.78 -27.82
N ALA A 153 14.40 -11.83 -26.65
CA ALA A 153 15.03 -11.43 -25.41
C ALA A 153 16.20 -12.35 -25.02
N GLN A 154 16.07 -13.67 -25.26
CA GLN A 154 17.14 -14.64 -24.99
C GLN A 154 18.29 -14.56 -26.01
N HIS A 155 18.03 -14.18 -27.25
CA HIS A 155 19.04 -14.11 -28.31
C HIS A 155 19.53 -12.67 -28.59
N ALA A 156 19.00 -11.63 -27.94
CA ALA A 156 19.44 -10.23 -28.11
C ALA A 156 20.93 -9.98 -27.76
N SER A 157 21.56 -10.93 -27.09
CA SER A 157 22.98 -10.93 -26.72
C SER A 157 23.92 -11.24 -27.88
N THR A 158 23.45 -11.83 -28.99
CA THR A 158 24.33 -12.27 -30.10
C THR A 158 24.95 -11.11 -30.91
N GLY A 159 24.61 -9.85 -30.62
CA GLY A 159 25.17 -8.67 -31.30
C GLY A 159 25.64 -7.52 -30.40
N SER A 160 25.37 -7.56 -29.09
CA SER A 160 25.57 -6.41 -28.18
C SER A 160 26.64 -6.61 -27.10
N GLY A 161 27.23 -7.80 -26.99
CA GLY A 161 28.24 -8.14 -25.97
C GLY A 161 27.70 -8.23 -24.53
N ALA A 162 26.41 -7.91 -24.32
CA ALA A 162 25.73 -8.13 -23.05
C ALA A 162 25.29 -9.60 -22.94
N PRO A 163 25.49 -10.27 -21.79
CA PRO A 163 25.03 -11.64 -21.59
C PRO A 163 23.52 -11.72 -21.78
N ALA A 164 23.06 -12.81 -22.42
CA ALA A 164 21.64 -13.10 -22.56
C ALA A 164 21.00 -13.10 -21.17
N PRO A 165 19.87 -12.40 -20.95
CA PRO A 165 19.14 -12.50 -19.70
C PRO A 165 18.69 -13.95 -19.49
N ASP A 166 19.21 -14.60 -18.45
CA ASP A 166 18.73 -15.91 -18.00
C ASP A 166 17.45 -15.75 -17.16
N ASN A 167 16.62 -16.80 -17.15
CA ASN A 167 15.41 -16.92 -16.33
C ASN A 167 14.58 -15.62 -16.26
N ILE A 168 14.30 -15.04 -17.45
CA ILE A 168 13.58 -13.76 -17.57
C ILE A 168 12.23 -13.82 -16.86
N ASP A 169 11.54 -14.96 -16.97
CA ASP A 169 10.29 -15.24 -16.29
C ASP A 169 10.43 -15.20 -14.77
N GLN A 170 11.47 -15.83 -14.22
CA GLN A 170 11.77 -15.82 -12.79
C GLN A 170 12.06 -14.39 -12.30
N ARG A 171 12.93 -13.67 -13.01
CA ARG A 171 13.31 -12.30 -12.64
C ARG A 171 12.12 -11.36 -12.65
N VAL A 172 11.22 -11.50 -13.63
CA VAL A 172 9.99 -10.72 -13.70
C VAL A 172 9.07 -11.06 -12.53
N GLN A 173 8.86 -12.33 -12.21
CA GLN A 173 8.03 -12.74 -11.08
C GLN A 173 8.58 -12.27 -9.73
N GLU A 174 9.90 -12.37 -9.50
CA GLU A 174 10.57 -11.87 -8.30
C GLU A 174 10.43 -10.35 -8.20
N SER A 175 10.66 -9.62 -9.30
CA SER A 175 10.52 -8.17 -9.34
C SER A 175 9.07 -7.72 -9.05
N ILE A 176 8.08 -8.39 -9.63
CA ILE A 176 6.66 -8.08 -9.37
C ILE A 176 6.32 -8.38 -7.91
N LYS A 177 6.79 -9.50 -7.37
CA LYS A 177 6.56 -9.87 -5.96
C LYS A 177 7.08 -8.78 -5.02
N ASP A 178 8.33 -8.37 -5.18
CA ASP A 178 8.97 -7.39 -4.31
C ASP A 178 8.36 -6.00 -4.48
N MET A 179 8.12 -5.59 -5.72
CA MET A 179 7.49 -4.30 -6.05
C MET A 179 6.08 -4.20 -5.44
N THR A 180 5.22 -5.19 -5.66
CA THR A 180 3.84 -5.16 -5.16
C THR A 180 3.77 -5.20 -3.64
N GLY A 181 4.65 -5.99 -3.00
CA GLY A 181 4.76 -6.04 -1.54
C GLY A 181 5.25 -4.71 -0.96
N GLY A 182 6.31 -4.13 -1.54
CA GLY A 182 6.86 -2.84 -1.13
C GLY A 182 5.86 -1.69 -1.31
N ALA A 183 5.17 -1.64 -2.45
CA ALA A 183 4.17 -0.60 -2.72
C ALA A 183 2.99 -0.65 -1.75
N ILE A 184 2.45 -1.85 -1.47
CA ILE A 184 1.37 -2.03 -0.49
C ILE A 184 1.86 -1.63 0.92
N GLY A 185 3.06 -2.08 1.30
CA GLY A 185 3.67 -1.75 2.59
C GLY A 185 3.83 -0.25 2.79
N LEU A 186 4.39 0.45 1.80
CA LEU A 186 4.57 1.90 1.83
C LEU A 186 3.24 2.65 1.90
N ALA A 187 2.26 2.27 1.07
CA ALA A 187 0.95 2.91 1.08
C ALA A 187 0.25 2.75 2.44
N MET A 188 0.28 1.55 3.02
CA MET A 188 -0.25 1.31 4.37
C MET A 188 0.50 2.11 5.42
N GLY A 189 1.83 2.21 5.33
CA GLY A 189 2.66 2.99 6.25
C GLY A 189 2.31 4.47 6.23
N VAL A 190 2.25 5.08 5.04
CA VAL A 190 1.86 6.48 4.86
C VAL A 190 0.46 6.74 5.40
N LEU A 191 -0.50 5.86 5.08
CA LEU A 191 -1.87 5.99 5.57
C LEU A 191 -1.97 5.85 7.10
N ALA A 192 -1.22 4.92 7.69
CA ALA A 192 -1.16 4.74 9.14
C ALA A 192 -0.62 5.99 9.82
N VAL A 193 0.46 6.58 9.30
CA VAL A 193 1.03 7.83 9.83
C VAL A 193 0.03 8.98 9.69
N ALA A 194 -0.57 9.17 8.52
CA ALA A 194 -1.53 10.25 8.27
C ALA A 194 -2.77 10.14 9.19
N THR A 195 -3.35 8.95 9.31
CA THR A 195 -4.51 8.73 10.19
C THR A 195 -4.16 8.87 11.67
N SER A 196 -2.97 8.43 12.08
CA SER A 196 -2.47 8.63 13.44
C SER A 196 -2.34 10.12 13.76
N LEU A 197 -1.68 10.90 12.89
CA LEU A 197 -1.55 12.35 13.06
C LEU A 197 -2.91 13.04 13.13
N PHE A 198 -3.85 12.65 12.27
CA PHE A 198 -5.21 13.17 12.28
C PHE A 198 -5.92 12.91 13.60
N PHE A 199 -6.01 11.66 14.04
CA PHE A 199 -6.78 11.32 15.25
C PHE A 199 -6.12 11.80 16.54
N VAL A 200 -4.79 11.67 16.65
CA VAL A 200 -4.05 12.19 17.82
C VAL A 200 -4.12 13.71 17.85
N GLY A 201 -3.89 14.37 16.70
CA GLY A 201 -3.96 15.83 16.60
C GLY A 201 -5.34 16.38 16.95
N GLN A 202 -6.40 15.76 16.44
CA GLN A 202 -7.78 16.10 16.81
C GLN A 202 -7.98 15.98 18.33
N LYS A 203 -7.52 14.87 18.93
CA LYS A 203 -7.69 14.65 20.37
C LYS A 203 -6.89 15.64 21.24
N LEU A 204 -5.68 16.00 20.81
CA LEU A 204 -4.86 17.00 21.51
C LEU A 204 -5.52 18.38 21.47
N LEU A 205 -6.13 18.76 20.34
CA LEU A 205 -6.86 20.02 20.23
C LEU A 205 -8.14 20.01 21.09
N GLU A 206 -8.90 18.91 21.08
CA GLU A 206 -10.11 18.74 21.91
C GLU A 206 -9.81 18.86 23.41
N ASN A 207 -8.69 18.28 23.86
CA ASN A 207 -8.30 18.27 25.27
C ASN A 207 -7.38 19.43 25.65
N SER A 208 -7.18 20.40 24.76
CA SER A 208 -6.22 21.47 24.99
C SER A 208 -6.69 22.41 26.08
N VAL A 209 -5.78 22.72 27.00
CA VAL A 209 -5.96 23.71 28.06
C VAL A 209 -4.98 24.85 27.93
N GLU A 210 -5.34 25.97 28.56
CA GLU A 210 -4.46 27.12 28.71
C GLU A 210 -3.27 26.76 29.61
N VAL A 211 -2.11 27.34 29.31
CA VAL A 211 -0.86 27.09 30.05
C VAL A 211 -0.41 28.39 30.68
N LYS A 212 -0.19 28.37 32.00
CA LYS A 212 0.34 29.52 32.75
C LYS A 212 1.69 29.95 32.17
N GLY A 213 1.85 31.25 31.89
CA GLY A 213 3.03 31.84 31.26
C GLY A 213 3.03 31.80 29.72
N LEU A 214 2.05 31.15 29.08
CA LEU A 214 1.80 31.20 27.64
C LEU A 214 0.34 31.55 27.35
N GLU A 215 -0.21 32.51 28.10
CA GLU A 215 -1.62 32.92 27.98
C GLU A 215 -1.96 33.46 26.57
N PHE A 216 -0.96 33.97 25.84
CA PHE A 216 -1.12 34.44 24.45
C PHE A 216 -1.54 33.33 23.46
N LEU A 217 -1.32 32.06 23.81
CA LEU A 217 -1.77 30.91 23.01
C LEU A 217 -3.24 30.52 23.29
N GLY A 218 -3.85 31.11 24.32
CA GLY A 218 -5.22 30.83 24.75
C GLY A 218 -5.47 29.34 25.00
N SER A 219 -6.67 28.88 24.64
CA SER A 219 -7.12 27.49 24.83
C SER A 219 -6.26 26.45 24.11
N TYR A 220 -5.40 26.85 23.15
CA TYR A 220 -4.54 25.95 22.38
C TYR A 220 -3.13 25.78 22.97
N GLY A 221 -2.84 26.40 24.13
CA GLY A 221 -1.50 26.41 24.72
C GLY A 221 -0.88 25.03 24.86
N SER A 222 -1.58 24.09 25.50
CA SER A 222 -1.05 22.74 25.71
C SER A 222 -0.90 21.93 24.42
N ALA A 223 -1.81 22.07 23.44
CA ALA A 223 -1.70 21.38 22.15
C ALA A 223 -0.49 21.87 21.35
N ILE A 224 -0.25 23.19 21.33
CA ILE A 224 0.90 23.77 20.63
C ILE A 224 2.21 23.27 21.24
N LEU A 225 2.31 23.23 22.57
CA LEU A 225 3.47 22.67 23.25
C LEU A 225 3.67 21.17 22.93
N ALA A 226 2.58 20.38 22.92
CA ALA A 226 2.65 18.97 22.55
C ALA A 226 3.16 18.78 21.11
N PHE A 227 2.66 19.57 20.15
CA PHE A 227 3.14 19.51 18.77
C PHE A 227 4.60 19.94 18.64
N LEU A 228 5.02 21.00 19.33
CA LEU A 228 6.42 21.42 19.37
C LEU A 228 7.33 20.34 19.96
N ALA A 229 6.89 19.68 21.03
CA ALA A 229 7.62 18.57 21.63
C ALA A 229 7.79 17.42 20.64
N VAL A 230 6.71 17.01 19.96
CA VAL A 230 6.78 15.96 18.92
C VAL A 230 7.67 16.36 17.75
N ALA A 231 7.50 17.58 17.23
CA ALA A 231 8.27 18.11 16.11
C ALA A 231 9.76 18.23 16.42
N THR A 232 10.14 18.38 17.69
CA THR A 232 11.54 18.41 18.12
C THR A 232 12.08 17.01 18.41
N TYR A 233 11.29 16.20 19.14
CA TYR A 233 11.69 14.88 19.62
C TYR A 233 11.93 13.91 18.46
N VAL A 234 11.02 13.85 17.48
CA VAL A 234 11.09 12.86 16.39
C VAL A 234 12.34 13.05 15.50
N PRO A 235 12.66 14.26 14.98
CA PRO A 235 13.87 14.47 14.19
C PRO A 235 15.14 14.23 15.00
N LEU A 236 15.17 14.65 16.28
CA LEU A 236 16.31 14.46 17.15
C LEU A 236 16.60 12.98 17.37
N ASN A 237 15.57 12.17 17.70
CA ASN A 237 15.74 10.72 17.85
C ASN A 237 16.15 10.06 16.53
N THR A 238 15.58 10.49 15.40
CA THR A 238 15.94 9.96 14.08
C THR A 238 17.41 10.24 13.76
N TRP A 239 17.88 11.45 14.05
CA TRP A 239 19.28 11.82 13.85
C TRP A 239 20.24 11.02 14.74
N ILE A 240 19.88 10.77 16.01
CA ILE A 240 20.65 9.92 16.91
C ILE A 240 20.71 8.49 16.35
N ALA A 241 19.57 7.93 15.95
CA ALA A 241 19.49 6.56 15.45
C ALA A 241 20.31 6.33 14.17
N VAL A 242 20.41 7.34 13.29
CA VAL A 242 21.25 7.27 12.07
C VAL A 242 22.75 7.33 12.38
N LYS A 243 23.12 7.86 13.55
CA LYS A 243 24.52 8.01 13.98
C LYS A 243 25.04 6.87 14.86
N LEU A 244 24.15 6.04 15.41
CA LEU A 244 24.47 4.81 16.14
C LEU A 244 24.69 3.65 15.16
#